data_AF-A0A921BEK8-F1
#
_entry.id   AF-A0A921BEK8-F1
#
_cell.length_a   1.000
_cell.length_b   1.000
_cell.length_c   1.000
_cell.angle_alpha   90.00
_cell.angle_beta   90.00
_cell.angle_gamma   90.00
#
_symmetry.space_group_name_H-M   'P 1'
#
loop_
_entity.id
_entity.type
_entity.pdbx_description
1 polymer ?
#
loop_
_entity_poly.entity_id
_entity_poly.type
_entity_poly.pdbx_seq_one_letter_code
_entity_poly.pdbx_strand_id
1 'polypeptide(L)'
;MDFVVWGHDPWQRPILQHLNWDPLWVSVFCLVMFVLAHAAYTVLSAGRKRTEDETDKLESRHVDVPDRILRHSFMARLFHWLMSVTMFVLLVTAFFPIIGLEFDWVPWHNWAGAIFTATIAWHIVHTTVLARFLVDLGWPERHS
;
A
#
# COMPACT_ATOMS: atom_id res chain seq x y z
N MET A 1 17.58 10.63 -40.42
CA MET A 1 16.73 10.49 -39.21
C MET A 1 16.39 9.02 -39.14
N ASP A 2 17.22 8.24 -38.45
CA ASP A 2 17.08 6.79 -38.42
C ASP A 2 16.11 6.42 -37.30
N PHE A 3 14.90 6.00 -37.67
CA PHE A 3 13.81 5.65 -36.74
C PHE A 3 14.00 4.29 -36.07
N VAL A 4 15.07 3.57 -36.42
CA VAL A 4 15.36 2.21 -35.98
C VAL A 4 16.83 2.13 -35.58
N VAL A 5 17.08 2.15 -34.27
CA VAL A 5 18.40 1.87 -33.69
C VAL A 5 18.32 0.54 -32.96
N TRP A 6 19.17 -0.39 -33.36
CA TRP A 6 19.34 -1.69 -32.71
C TRP A 6 20.33 -1.56 -31.57
N GLY A 7 20.01 -2.14 -30.42
CA GLY A 7 20.97 -2.29 -29.33
C GLY A 7 20.86 -3.63 -28.64
N HIS A 8 21.71 -3.83 -27.64
CA HIS A 8 21.80 -5.09 -26.91
C HIS A 8 21.24 -4.91 -25.49
N ASP A 9 20.46 -5.88 -25.03
CA ASP A 9 20.06 -5.97 -23.61
C ASP A 9 21.26 -6.42 -22.74
N PRO A 10 21.15 -6.41 -21.39
CA PRO A 10 22.21 -6.90 -20.50
C PRO A 10 22.59 -8.38 -20.70
N TRP A 11 21.83 -9.13 -21.51
CA TRP A 11 22.05 -10.53 -21.89
C TRP A 11 22.40 -10.67 -23.39
N GLN A 12 22.89 -9.59 -24.02
CA GLN A 12 23.39 -9.56 -25.41
C GLN A 12 22.35 -9.84 -26.50
N ARG A 13 21.04 -9.81 -26.21
CA ARG A 13 20.00 -10.03 -27.22
C ARG A 13 19.75 -8.76 -28.03
N PRO A 14 19.60 -8.85 -29.36
CA PRO A 14 19.29 -7.70 -30.20
C PRO A 14 17.85 -7.23 -29.93
N ILE A 15 17.71 -6.04 -29.36
CA ILE A 15 16.43 -5.37 -29.12
C ILE A 15 16.42 -4.00 -29.80
N LEU A 16 15.25 -3.58 -30.26
CA LEU A 16 15.03 -2.21 -30.73
C LEU A 16 15.14 -1.28 -29.52
N GLN A 17 16.18 -0.46 -29.45
CA GLN A 17 16.50 0.40 -28.29
C GLN A 17 15.37 1.38 -27.92
N HIS A 18 14.46 1.64 -28.85
CA HIS A 18 13.33 2.56 -28.66
C HIS A 18 11.97 1.86 -28.49
N LEU A 19 11.93 0.51 -28.49
CA LEU A 19 10.68 -0.26 -28.53
C LEU A 19 10.54 -1.34 -27.43
N ASN A 20 11.25 -1.25 -26.30
CA ASN A 20 10.88 -2.08 -25.14
C ASN A 20 9.76 -1.40 -24.33
N TRP A 21 8.62 -1.14 -24.97
CA TRP A 21 7.42 -0.56 -24.35
C TRP A 21 6.61 -1.59 -23.57
N ASP A 22 6.86 -2.88 -23.77
CA ASP A 22 6.08 -3.95 -23.16
C ASP A 22 6.05 -3.87 -21.62
N PRO A 23 7.17 -3.63 -20.90
CA PRO A 23 7.15 -3.50 -19.45
C PRO A 23 6.40 -2.25 -18.98
N LEU A 24 6.47 -1.16 -19.76
CA LEU A 24 5.81 0.11 -19.43
C LEU A 24 4.29 0.01 -19.65
N TRP A 25 3.84 -0.62 -20.73
CA TRP A 25 2.41 -0.88 -20.94
C TRP A 25 1.86 -1.89 -19.93
N VAL A 26 2.63 -2.92 -19.57
CA VAL A 26 2.25 -3.88 -18.51
C VAL A 26 2.13 -3.18 -17.16
N SER A 27 3.06 -2.29 -16.79
CA SER A 27 2.96 -1.57 -15.52
C SER A 27 1.81 -0.56 -15.49
N VAL A 28 1.57 0.16 -16.58
CA VAL A 28 0.40 1.05 -16.73
C VAL A 28 -0.90 0.25 -16.60
N PHE A 29 -0.99 -0.90 -17.29
CA PHE A 29 -2.15 -1.78 -17.18
C PHE A 29 -2.36 -2.28 -15.74
N CYS A 30 -1.30 -2.75 -15.07
CA CYS A 30 -1.37 -3.18 -13.67
C CYS A 30 -1.82 -2.06 -12.74
N LEU A 31 -1.33 -0.82 -12.93
CA LEU A 31 -1.73 0.34 -12.13
C LEU A 31 -3.21 0.69 -12.36
N VAL A 32 -3.65 0.75 -13.62
CA VAL A 32 -5.05 1.02 -13.97
C VAL A 32 -5.96 -0.04 -13.37
N MET A 33 -5.61 -1.32 -13.53
CA MET A 33 -6.38 -2.43 -12.95
C MET A 33 -6.43 -2.36 -11.42
N PHE A 34 -5.32 -2.02 -10.77
CA PHE A 34 -5.29 -1.84 -9.31
C PHE A 34 -6.21 -0.69 -8.87
N VAL A 35 -6.15 0.46 -9.53
CA VAL A 35 -7.01 1.62 -9.20
C VAL A 35 -8.48 1.29 -9.45
N LEU A 36 -8.80 0.64 -10.58
CA LEU A 36 -10.17 0.20 -10.89
C LEU A 36 -10.68 -0.81 -9.86
N ALA A 37 -9.87 -1.81 -9.49
CA ALA A 37 -10.22 -2.78 -8.47
C ALA A 37 -10.42 -2.12 -7.10
N HIS A 38 -9.56 -1.17 -6.73
CA HIS A 38 -9.67 -0.43 -5.48
C HIS A 38 -10.92 0.46 -5.46
N ALA A 39 -11.20 1.18 -6.55
CA ALA A 39 -12.40 2.00 -6.70
C ALA A 39 -13.68 1.15 -6.71
N ALA A 40 -13.68 0.03 -7.43
CA ALA A 40 -14.79 -0.92 -7.41
C ALA A 40 -15.00 -1.48 -5.99
N TYR A 41 -13.94 -1.87 -5.30
CA TYR A 41 -14.02 -2.33 -3.91
C TYR A 41 -14.59 -1.26 -2.98
N THR A 42 -14.15 -0.01 -3.04
CA THR A 42 -14.68 1.07 -2.18
C THR A 42 -16.14 1.38 -2.47
N VAL A 43 -16.55 1.38 -3.74
CA VAL A 43 -17.96 1.61 -4.14
C VAL A 43 -18.84 0.43 -3.74
N LEU A 44 -18.40 -0.81 -3.97
CA LEU A 44 -19.16 -2.03 -3.62
C LEU A 44 -19.19 -2.31 -2.11
N SER A 45 -18.20 -1.81 -1.36
CA SER A 45 -18.19 -1.88 0.11
C SER A 45 -18.92 -0.72 0.78
N ALA A 46 -19.12 0.41 0.10
CA ALA A 46 -19.88 1.55 0.63
C ALA A 46 -21.35 1.20 0.90
N GLY A 47 -21.97 0.34 0.08
CA GLY A 47 -23.33 -0.17 0.30
C GLY A 47 -23.46 -1.13 1.48
N ARG A 48 -22.36 -1.48 2.15
CA ARG A 48 -22.33 -2.33 3.35
C ARG A 48 -22.31 -1.52 4.65
N LYS A 49 -22.32 -0.18 4.54
CA LYS A 49 -22.48 0.71 5.70
C LYS A 49 -23.90 0.56 6.22
N ARG A 50 -24.00 0.19 7.50
CA ARG A 50 -25.27 0.07 8.20
C ARG A 50 -26.00 1.41 8.17
N THR A 51 -27.31 1.38 7.94
CA THR A 51 -28.15 2.59 7.90
C THR A 51 -28.17 3.27 9.26
N GLU A 52 -28.32 4.60 9.27
CA GLU A 52 -28.35 5.40 10.52
C GLU A 52 -29.43 4.86 11.50
N ASP A 53 -30.59 4.46 10.99
CA ASP A 53 -31.66 3.85 11.80
C ASP A 53 -31.28 2.47 12.40
N GLU A 54 -30.43 1.69 11.73
CA GLU A 54 -29.91 0.43 12.29
C GLU A 54 -28.77 0.65 13.30
N THR A 55 -27.95 1.69 13.12
CA THR A 55 -26.93 2.07 14.11
C THR A 55 -27.58 2.63 15.37
N ASP A 56 -28.59 3.49 15.24
CA ASP A 56 -29.29 4.11 16.37
C ASP A 56 -30.01 3.05 17.22
N LYS A 57 -30.64 2.06 16.58
CA LYS A 57 -31.25 0.90 17.27
C LYS A 57 -30.23 -0.01 17.97
N LEU A 58 -28.97 0.00 17.55
CA LEU A 58 -27.91 -0.77 18.20
C LEU A 58 -27.28 0.00 19.36
N GLU A 59 -27.09 1.30 19.20
CA GLU A 59 -26.63 2.23 20.24
C GLU A 59 -27.66 2.31 21.39
N SER A 60 -28.95 2.38 21.08
CA SER A 60 -30.02 2.34 22.10
C SER A 60 -30.07 1.03 22.88
N ARG A 61 -29.51 -0.06 22.34
CA ARG A 61 -29.39 -1.36 23.03
C ARG A 61 -28.09 -1.51 23.83
N HIS A 62 -27.12 -0.62 23.64
CA HIS A 62 -25.82 -0.63 24.32
C HIS A 62 -25.52 0.76 24.91
N VAL A 63 -26.34 1.17 25.89
CA VAL A 63 -26.25 2.47 26.60
C VAL A 63 -24.94 2.64 27.38
N ASP A 64 -24.22 1.55 27.62
CA ASP A 64 -22.96 1.54 28.39
C ASP A 64 -21.71 1.74 27.52
N VAL A 65 -21.86 1.86 26.19
CA VAL A 65 -20.72 2.03 25.26
C VAL A 65 -20.42 3.51 25.09
N PRO A 66 -19.17 3.98 25.30
CA PRO A 66 -18.79 5.37 25.10
C PRO A 66 -19.07 5.85 23.67
N ASP A 67 -19.61 7.07 23.55
CA ASP A 67 -19.91 7.79 22.29
C ASP A 67 -18.78 7.77 21.25
N ARG A 68 -17.52 7.61 21.69
CA ARG A 68 -16.35 7.52 20.82
C ARG A 68 -15.35 6.48 21.30
N ILE A 69 -15.40 5.31 20.68
CA ILE A 69 -14.29 4.36 20.72
C ILE A 69 -13.20 4.87 19.77
N LEU A 70 -11.98 5.07 20.29
CA LEU A 70 -10.78 5.37 19.49
C LEU A 70 -10.40 4.14 18.65
N ARG A 71 -11.13 3.89 17.55
CA ARG A 71 -10.96 2.71 16.69
C ARG A 71 -9.58 2.61 16.06
N HIS A 72 -8.90 3.72 15.80
CA HIS A 72 -7.56 3.76 15.22
C HIS A 72 -6.71 4.85 15.87
N SER A 73 -5.66 4.43 16.58
CA SER A 73 -4.63 5.33 17.09
C SER A 73 -4.05 6.17 15.95
N PHE A 74 -3.74 7.44 16.23
CA PHE A 74 -3.05 8.32 15.29
C PHE A 74 -1.73 7.70 14.81
N MET A 75 -1.00 7.03 15.70
CA MET A 75 0.23 6.30 15.35
C MET A 75 -0.02 5.16 14.37
N ALA A 76 -1.12 4.41 14.52
CA ALA A 76 -1.46 3.33 13.59
C ALA A 76 -1.72 3.85 12.18
N ARG A 77 -2.36 5.02 12.06
CA ARG A 77 -2.55 5.71 10.77
C ARG A 77 -1.22 6.18 10.19
N LEU A 78 -0.34 6.76 11.01
CA LEU A 78 0.97 7.24 10.55
C LEU A 78 1.82 6.09 9.97
N PHE A 79 1.89 4.94 10.64
CA PHE A 79 2.61 3.77 10.13
C PHE A 79 2.03 3.27 8.80
N HIS A 80 0.72 3.21 8.67
CA HIS A 80 0.08 2.79 7.42
C HIS A 80 0.34 3.78 6.27
N TRP A 81 0.26 5.08 6.55
CA TRP A 81 0.60 6.14 5.58
C TRP A 81 2.06 6.07 5.17
N LEU A 82 2.98 5.86 6.12
CA LEU A 82 4.40 5.71 5.84
C LEU A 82 4.67 4.55 4.88
N MET A 83 4.06 3.37 5.12
CA MET A 83 4.17 2.23 4.21
C MET A 83 3.61 2.51 2.81
N SER A 84 2.50 3.26 2.73
CA SER A 84 1.90 3.64 1.45
C SER A 84 2.82 4.58 0.67
N VAL A 85 3.37 5.59 1.34
CA VAL A 85 4.30 6.56 0.73
C VAL A 85 5.56 5.87 0.24
N THR A 86 6.18 4.99 1.04
CA THR A 86 7.39 4.28 0.61
C THR A 86 7.12 3.31 -0.54
N MET A 87 5.95 2.65 -0.58
CA MET A 87 5.52 1.85 -1.73
C MET A 87 5.43 2.70 -3.01
N PHE A 88 4.84 3.90 -2.93
CA PHE A 88 4.78 4.80 -4.09
C PHE A 88 6.17 5.26 -4.56
N VAL A 89 7.07 5.59 -3.62
CA VAL A 89 8.46 5.96 -3.97
C VAL A 89 9.17 4.81 -4.67
N LEU A 90 9.06 3.58 -4.16
CA LEU A 90 9.63 2.39 -4.79
C LEU A 90 9.09 2.16 -6.19
N LEU A 91 7.77 2.30 -6.36
CA LEU A 91 7.12 2.13 -7.65
C LEU A 91 7.61 3.17 -8.66
N VAL A 92 7.63 4.45 -8.30
CA VAL A 92 8.09 5.54 -9.17
C VAL A 92 9.57 5.39 -9.52
N THR A 93 10.42 5.17 -8.53
CA THR A 93 11.89 5.06 -8.73
C THR A 93 12.29 3.82 -9.53
N ALA A 94 11.51 2.72 -9.48
CA ALA A 94 11.75 1.54 -10.31
C ALA A 94 11.55 1.80 -11.82
N PHE A 95 10.74 2.79 -12.21
CA PHE A 95 10.51 3.12 -13.62
C PHE A 95 11.54 4.08 -14.21
N PHE A 96 12.29 4.82 -13.38
CA PHE A 96 13.30 5.80 -13.83
C PHE A 96 14.34 5.23 -14.81
N PRO A 97 14.95 4.05 -14.57
CA PRO A 97 15.87 3.46 -15.54
C PRO A 97 15.18 3.01 -16.84
N ILE A 98 13.88 2.69 -16.79
CA ILE A 98 13.11 2.23 -17.97
C ILE A 98 12.78 3.40 -18.90
N ILE A 99 12.50 4.58 -18.33
CA ILE A 99 12.18 5.80 -19.09
C ILE A 99 13.43 6.59 -19.54
N GLY A 100 14.63 6.13 -19.18
CA GLY A 100 15.89 6.76 -19.59
C GLY A 100 16.18 8.11 -18.93
N LEU A 101 15.59 8.39 -17.75
CA LEU A 101 15.92 9.61 -17.00
C LEU A 101 17.29 9.48 -16.32
N GLU A 102 18.21 10.39 -16.62
CA GLU A 102 19.54 10.52 -16.00
C GLU A 102 19.44 11.13 -14.58
N PHE A 103 18.72 10.44 -13.70
CA PHE A 103 18.61 10.79 -12.29
C PHE A 103 19.24 9.70 -11.43
N ASP A 104 19.90 10.08 -10.34
CA ASP A 104 20.46 9.13 -9.38
C ASP A 104 19.34 8.52 -8.51
N TRP A 105 18.56 7.61 -9.11
CA TRP A 105 17.40 6.98 -8.49
C TRP A 105 17.78 5.91 -7.46
N VAL A 106 18.99 5.34 -7.55
CA VAL A 106 19.43 4.19 -6.75
C VAL A 106 19.44 4.51 -5.24
N PRO A 107 19.99 5.65 -4.76
CA PRO A 107 19.93 6.00 -3.34
C PRO A 107 18.50 6.10 -2.82
N TRP A 108 17.60 6.74 -3.57
CA TRP A 108 16.20 6.92 -3.16
C TRP A 108 15.44 5.59 -3.12
N HIS A 109 15.65 4.73 -4.11
CA HIS A 109 15.05 3.40 -4.15
C HIS A 109 15.56 2.54 -2.98
N ASN A 110 16.86 2.58 -2.70
CA ASN A 110 17.46 1.83 -1.59
C ASN A 110 16.93 2.28 -0.22
N TRP A 111 16.88 3.60 0.03
CA TRP A 111 16.36 4.12 1.29
C TRP A 111 14.87 3.83 1.46
N ALA A 112 14.08 4.00 0.39
CA ALA A 112 12.66 3.65 0.42
C ALA A 112 12.45 2.15 0.71
N GLY A 113 13.26 1.28 0.11
CA GLY A 113 13.22 -0.17 0.32
C GLY A 113 13.59 -0.56 1.76
N ALA A 114 14.64 0.04 2.32
CA ALA A 114 15.04 -0.20 3.70
C ALA A 114 13.94 0.24 4.70
N ILE A 115 13.37 1.43 4.51
CA ILE A 115 12.29 1.95 5.37
C ILE A 115 11.04 1.08 5.23
N PHE A 116 10.65 0.70 4.01
CA PHE A 116 9.49 -0.17 3.78
C PHE A 116 9.67 -1.55 4.44
N THR A 117 10.85 -2.15 4.30
CA THR A 117 11.17 -3.45 4.92
C THR A 117 11.14 -3.37 6.45
N ALA A 118 11.72 -2.32 7.04
CA ALA A 118 11.68 -2.14 8.49
C ALA A 118 10.26 -1.92 9.01
N THR A 119 9.47 -1.10 8.31
CA THR A 119 8.09 -0.77 8.72
C THR A 119 7.14 -1.95 8.59
N ILE A 120 7.25 -2.77 7.53
CA ILE A 120 6.42 -3.97 7.39
C ILE A 120 6.80 -5.04 8.41
N ALA A 121 8.10 -5.23 8.70
CA ALA A 121 8.55 -6.15 9.73
C ALA A 121 7.99 -5.75 11.12
N TRP A 122 8.11 -4.47 11.48
CA TRP A 122 7.51 -3.94 12.70
C TRP A 122 6.00 -4.14 12.73
N HIS A 123 5.30 -3.84 11.63
CA HIS A 123 3.84 -3.98 11.53
C HIS A 123 3.37 -5.42 11.78
N ILE A 124 4.05 -6.40 11.19
CA ILE A 124 3.76 -7.83 11.40
C ILE A 124 3.99 -8.18 12.87
N VAL A 125 5.12 -7.82 13.47
CA VAL A 125 5.41 -8.14 14.88
C VAL A 125 4.40 -7.49 15.83
N HIS A 126 4.08 -6.20 15.63
CA HIS A 126 3.12 -5.48 16.46
C HIS A 126 1.71 -6.11 16.39
N THR A 127 1.25 -6.47 15.20
CA THR A 127 -0.09 -7.03 15.01
C THR A 127 -0.21 -8.51 15.39
N THR A 128 0.85 -9.30 15.23
CA THR A 128 0.82 -10.75 15.48
C THR A 128 1.31 -11.17 16.85
N VAL A 129 2.29 -10.47 17.43
CA VAL A 129 2.93 -10.86 18.70
C VAL A 129 2.42 -10.00 19.84
N LEU A 130 2.43 -8.67 19.72
CA LEU A 130 2.05 -7.79 20.83
C LEU A 130 0.54 -7.86 21.14
N ALA A 131 -0.31 -7.88 20.11
CA ALA A 131 -1.75 -8.06 20.30
C ALA A 131 -2.10 -9.45 20.88
N ARG A 132 -1.40 -10.50 20.45
CA ARG A 132 -1.57 -11.88 20.93
C ARG A 132 -1.08 -12.07 22.38
N PHE A 133 0.10 -11.53 22.69
CA PHE A 133 0.72 -11.62 24.01
C PHE A 133 -0.12 -10.93 25.10
N LEU A 134 -0.78 -9.81 24.78
CA LEU A 134 -1.69 -9.13 25.71
C LEU A 134 -2.96 -9.94 26.02
N VAL A 135 -3.46 -10.69 25.04
CA VAL A 135 -4.59 -11.62 25.22
C VAL A 135 -4.16 -12.84 26.05
N ASP A 136 -3.01 -13.44 25.73
CA ASP A 136 -2.49 -14.63 26.44
C ASP A 136 -2.10 -14.35 27.90
N LEU A 137 -1.77 -13.09 28.26
CA LEU A 137 -1.47 -12.69 29.65
C LEU A 137 -2.72 -12.47 30.53
N GLY A 138 -3.93 -12.71 30.02
CA GLY A 138 -5.16 -12.59 30.80
C GLY A 138 -5.56 -11.15 31.11
N TRP A 139 -5.15 -10.18 30.29
CA TRP A 139 -5.64 -8.81 30.42
C TRP A 139 -7.17 -8.81 30.27
N PRO A 140 -7.93 -8.32 31.26
CA PRO A 140 -9.38 -8.29 31.16
C PRO A 140 -9.72 -7.36 29.99
N GLU A 141 -10.48 -7.87 29.03
CA GLU A 141 -11.14 -7.00 28.05
C GLU A 141 -11.99 -6.01 28.85
N ARG A 142 -11.46 -4.80 29.06
CA ARG A 142 -12.26 -3.70 29.55
C ARG A 142 -13.23 -3.41 28.42
N HIS A 143 -14.41 -3.98 28.56
CA HIS A 143 -15.63 -3.47 27.97
C HIS A 143 -15.62 -1.95 28.13
N SER A 144 -15.41 -1.26 27.02
CA SER A 144 -15.72 0.16 26.85
C SER A 144 -16.35 0.29 25.48
#